data_AF-A0AAD7YN89-F1
#
_entry.id   AF-A0AAD7YN89-F1
#
_cell.length_a   1.000
_cell.length_b   1.000
_cell.length_c   1.000
_cell.angle_alpha   90.00
_cell.angle_beta   90.00
_cell.angle_gamma   90.00
#
_symmetry.space_group_name_H-M   'P 1'
#
loop_
_entity.id
_entity.type
_entity.pdbx_description
1 polymer ?
#
loop_
_entity_poly.entity_id
_entity_poly.type
_entity_poly.pdbx_seq_one_letter_code
_entity_poly.pdbx_strand_id
1 'polypeptide(L)'
;MIFPKDLVRYYEFIENQLRERGVIAGKSGRHMKFPYTFSAKVAQFPLFFYMKNNWIWMYYPFGALGGLWVFNKIHKVVNSESNKRSWAESQRKIAEKEHHH
;
A
#
# COMPACT_ATOMS: atom_id res chain seq x y z
N MET A 1 16.29 -6.62 -12.68
CA MET A 1 15.19 -5.75 -13.16
C MET A 1 13.92 -6.58 -13.06
N ILE A 2 12.85 -6.09 -12.43
CA ILE A 2 11.59 -6.85 -12.33
C ILE A 2 10.92 -6.77 -13.69
N PHE A 3 10.88 -7.88 -14.43
CA PHE A 3 10.26 -7.88 -15.75
C PHE A 3 8.74 -8.09 -15.61
N PRO A 4 7.94 -7.49 -16.51
CA PRO A 4 6.48 -7.67 -16.49
C PRO A 4 6.04 -9.13 -16.51
N LYS A 5 6.79 -9.99 -17.23
CA LYS A 5 6.49 -11.43 -17.33
C LYS A 5 6.60 -12.16 -16.00
N ASP A 6 7.59 -11.80 -15.18
CA ASP A 6 7.79 -12.40 -13.86
C ASP A 6 6.67 -12.01 -12.90
N LEU A 7 6.23 -10.74 -12.97
CA LEU A 7 5.11 -10.25 -12.17
C LEU A 7 3.78 -10.87 -12.58
N VAL A 8 3.53 -11.00 -13.89
CA VAL A 8 2.33 -11.69 -14.38
C VAL A 8 2.29 -13.12 -13.84
N ARG A 9 3.40 -13.87 -13.96
CA ARG A 9 3.50 -15.24 -13.43
C ARG A 9 3.26 -15.30 -11.92
N TYR A 10 3.81 -14.33 -11.18
CA TYR A 10 3.60 -14.22 -9.74
C TYR A 10 2.13 -13.93 -9.38
N TYR A 11 1.48 -13.01 -10.10
CA TYR A 11 0.06 -12.71 -9.89
C TYR A 11 -0.86 -13.87 -10.29
N GLU A 12 -0.52 -14.63 -11.33
CA GLU A 12 -1.23 -15.86 -11.68
C GLU A 12 -1.10 -16.92 -10.59
N PHE A 13 0.11 -17.09 -10.04
CA PHE A 13 0.33 -17.99 -8.92
C PHE A 13 -0.53 -17.61 -7.71
N ILE A 14 -0.55 -16.33 -7.33
CA ILE A 14 -1.40 -15.84 -6.24
C ILE A 14 -2.88 -16.04 -6.54
N GLU A 15 -3.33 -15.70 -7.75
CA GLU A 15 -4.72 -15.85 -8.16
C GLU A 15 -5.18 -17.31 -8.03
N ASN A 16 -4.36 -18.25 -8.50
CA ASN A 16 -4.66 -19.68 -8.41
C ASN A 16 -4.76 -20.14 -6.95
N GLN A 17 -3.81 -19.74 -6.10
CA GLN A 17 -3.83 -20.07 -4.68
C GLN A 17 -5.07 -19.50 -3.96
N LEU A 18 -5.49 -18.28 -4.30
CA LEU A 18 -6.68 -17.67 -3.70
C LEU A 18 -7.99 -18.29 -4.21
N ARG A 19 -8.02 -18.76 -5.45
CA ARG A 19 -9.13 -19.54 -6.01
C ARG A 19 -9.25 -20.91 -5.35
N GLU A 20 -8.13 -21.61 -5.15
CA GLU A 20 -8.08 -22.89 -4.43
C GLU A 20 -8.60 -22.76 -3.00
N ARG A 21 -8.27 -21.66 -2.32
CA ARG A 21 -8.76 -21.36 -0.96
C ARG A 21 -10.22 -20.89 -0.90
N GLY A 22 -10.89 -20.74 -2.04
CA GLY A 22 -12.29 -20.26 -2.11
C GLY A 22 -12.48 -18.80 -1.71
N VAL A 23 -11.40 -18.02 -1.54
CA VAL A 23 -11.44 -16.59 -1.19
C VAL A 23 -11.98 -15.77 -2.36
N ILE A 24 -11.57 -16.15 -3.58
CA ILE A 24 -12.07 -15.57 -4.82
C ILE A 24 -13.09 -16.53 -5.40
N ALA A 25 -14.35 -16.10 -5.46
CA ALA A 25 -15.36 -16.85 -6.17
C ALA A 25 -14.94 -17.05 -7.64
N GLY A 26 -15.08 -18.27 -8.15
CA GLY A 26 -15.07 -18.51 -9.58
C GLY A 26 -16.15 -17.69 -10.29
N LYS A 27 -16.14 -17.64 -11.63
CA LYS A 27 -17.27 -17.08 -12.39
C LYS A 27 -18.53 -17.88 -12.06
N SER A 28 -19.27 -17.46 -11.03
CA SER A 28 -20.60 -17.95 -10.73
C SER A 28 -21.51 -17.47 -11.86
N GLY A 29 -22.10 -18.40 -12.61
CA GLY A 29 -23.12 -18.06 -13.63
C GLY A 29 -24.36 -17.39 -13.03
N ARG A 30 -24.51 -17.40 -11.71
CA ARG A 30 -25.60 -16.71 -11.01
C ARG A 30 -25.26 -15.23 -10.83
N HIS A 31 -26.09 -14.38 -11.41
CA HIS A 31 -26.01 -12.94 -11.27
C HIS A 31 -26.35 -12.52 -9.83
N MET A 32 -25.63 -11.51 -9.32
CA MET A 32 -25.91 -10.94 -8.01
C MET A 32 -27.19 -10.09 -8.05
N LYS A 33 -28.04 -10.22 -7.01
CA LYS A 33 -29.36 -9.55 -6.95
C LYS A 33 -29.28 -8.02 -6.89
N PHE A 34 -28.27 -7.48 -6.20
CA PHE A 34 -28.12 -6.04 -5.97
C PHE A 34 -26.75 -5.52 -6.45
N PRO A 35 -26.49 -5.51 -7.78
CA PRO A 35 -25.18 -5.21 -8.36
C PRO A 35 -24.77 -3.73 -8.24
N TYR A 36 -25.72 -2.85 -7.93
CA TYR A 36 -25.51 -1.41 -7.81
C TYR A 36 -24.99 -0.99 -6.43
N THR A 37 -24.94 -1.90 -5.46
CA THR A 37 -24.39 -1.60 -4.13
C THR A 37 -22.86 -1.50 -4.19
N PHE A 38 -22.28 -0.74 -3.26
CA PHE A 38 -20.83 -0.55 -3.22
C PHE A 38 -20.08 -1.87 -3.00
N SER A 39 -20.55 -2.69 -2.05
CA SER A 39 -19.99 -4.02 -1.78
C SER A 39 -20.07 -4.93 -2.99
N ALA A 40 -21.19 -4.89 -3.74
CA ALA A 40 -21.33 -5.62 -4.98
C ALA A 40 -20.27 -5.25 -6.03
N LYS A 41 -20.02 -3.94 -6.20
CA LYS A 41 -18.99 -3.45 -7.13
C LYS A 41 -17.60 -3.93 -6.74
N VAL A 42 -17.27 -3.95 -5.44
CA VAL A 42 -15.99 -4.45 -4.95
C VAL A 42 -15.86 -5.96 -5.18
N ALA A 43 -16.90 -6.73 -4.87
CA ALA A 43 -16.89 -8.19 -5.07
C ALA A 43 -16.78 -8.59 -6.55
N GLN A 44 -17.33 -7.80 -7.46
CA GLN A 44 -17.27 -8.03 -8.90
C GLN A 44 -16.03 -7.41 -9.57
N PHE A 45 -15.24 -6.62 -8.86
CA PHE A 45 -14.10 -5.94 -9.44
C PHE A 45 -13.00 -6.95 -9.83
N PRO A 46 -12.58 -7.01 -11.11
CA PRO A 46 -11.62 -8.00 -11.57
C PRO A 46 -10.19 -7.55 -11.24
N LEU A 47 -9.84 -7.53 -9.95
CA LEU A 47 -8.57 -6.99 -9.46
C LEU A 47 -7.34 -7.64 -10.13
N PHE A 48 -7.28 -8.97 -10.18
CA PHE A 48 -6.17 -9.71 -10.79
C PHE A 48 -6.05 -9.48 -12.30
N PHE A 49 -7.15 -9.18 -12.99
CA PHE A 49 -7.11 -8.81 -14.41
C PHE A 49 -6.34 -7.50 -14.61
N TYR A 50 -6.62 -6.48 -13.78
CA TYR A 50 -5.90 -5.20 -13.87
C TYR A 50 -4.45 -5.31 -13.44
N MET A 51 -4.14 -6.10 -12.40
CA MET A 51 -2.75 -6.29 -11.94
C MET A 51 -1.85 -6.97 -12.99
N LYS A 52 -2.43 -7.81 -13.88
CA LYS A 52 -1.70 -8.48 -14.96
C LYS A 52 -1.59 -7.63 -16.23
N ASN A 53 -2.61 -6.84 -16.53
CA ASN A 53 -2.72 -6.17 -17.83
C ASN A 53 -2.36 -4.67 -17.81
N ASN A 54 -2.34 -4.03 -16.64
CA ASN A 54 -2.03 -2.60 -16.52
C ASN A 54 -0.75 -2.39 -15.69
N TRP A 55 0.25 -1.73 -16.28
CA TRP A 55 1.54 -1.50 -15.63
C TRP A 55 1.43 -0.68 -14.35
N ILE A 56 0.51 0.29 -14.28
CA ILE A 56 0.31 1.07 -13.06
C ILE A 56 -0.08 0.14 -11.93
N TRP A 57 -1.12 -0.67 -12.12
CA TRP A 57 -1.59 -1.62 -11.11
C TRP A 57 -0.60 -2.76 -10.83
N MET A 58 0.21 -3.13 -11.80
CA MET A 58 1.25 -4.15 -11.69
C MET A 58 2.36 -3.72 -10.71
N TYR A 59 2.82 -2.47 -10.81
CA TYR A 59 3.93 -1.95 -9.99
C TYR A 59 3.49 -1.18 -8.74
N TYR A 60 2.22 -0.76 -8.67
CA TYR A 60 1.70 0.01 -7.55
C TYR A 60 1.95 -0.62 -6.17
N PRO A 61 1.72 -1.93 -5.94
CA PRO A 61 1.98 -2.53 -4.64
C PRO A 61 3.45 -2.43 -4.22
N PHE A 62 4.38 -2.56 -5.16
CA PHE A 62 5.82 -2.44 -4.88
C PHE A 62 6.20 -1.01 -4.50
N GLY A 63 5.65 -0.02 -5.21
CA GLY A 63 5.83 1.40 -4.87
C GLY A 63 5.26 1.72 -3.49
N ALA A 64 4.06 1.23 -3.19
CA ALA A 64 3.40 1.43 -1.89
C ALA A 64 4.20 0.80 -0.74
N LEU A 65 4.65 -0.46 -0.90
CA LEU A 65 5.45 -1.15 0.11
C LEU A 65 6.83 -0.50 0.30
N GLY A 66 7.49 -0.13 -0.79
CA GLY A 66 8.76 0.59 -0.74
C GLY A 66 8.63 1.94 -0.05
N GLY A 67 7.61 2.72 -0.43
CA GLY A 67 7.28 3.99 0.21
C GLY A 67 7.02 3.82 1.70
N LEU A 68 6.14 2.89 2.08
CA LEU A 68 5.81 2.62 3.49
C LEU A 68 7.05 2.23 4.30
N TRP A 69 7.97 1.43 3.73
CA TRP A 69 9.23 1.10 4.37
C TRP A 69 10.12 2.33 4.59
N VAL A 70 10.29 3.17 3.57
CA VAL A 70 11.07 4.42 3.65
C VAL A 70 10.48 5.37 4.69
N PHE A 71 9.16 5.63 4.64
CA PHE A 71 8.49 6.49 5.59
C PHE A 71 8.58 5.95 7.02
N ASN A 72 8.49 4.63 7.21
CA ASN A 72 8.66 4.03 8.53
C ASN A 72 10.10 4.23 9.07
N LYS A 73 11.11 4.13 8.21
CA LYS A 73 12.50 4.45 8.59
C LYS A 73 12.65 5.92 9.01
N ILE A 74 12.15 6.85 8.19
CA ILE A 74 12.19 8.29 8.51
C ILE A 74 11.45 8.55 9.82
N HIS A 75 10.25 8.00 9.98
CA HIS A 75 9.45 8.14 11.19
C HIS A 75 10.20 7.69 12.44
N LYS A 76 10.94 6.57 12.38
CA LYS A 76 11.76 6.09 13.50
C LYS A 76 12.94 7.00 13.81
N VAL A 77 13.60 7.55 12.79
CA VAL A 77 14.74 8.46 12.98
C VAL A 77 14.28 9.79 13.59
N VAL A 78 13.22 10.37 13.06
CA VAL A 78 12.66 11.64 13.55
C VAL A 78 12.21 11.53 15.00
N ASN A 79 11.61 10.40 15.38
CA ASN A 79 11.12 10.14 16.73
C ASN A 79 12.17 9.50 17.66
N SER A 80 13.44 9.47 17.27
CA SER A 80 14.51 9.01 18.16
C SER A 80 14.70 9.96 19.35
N GLU A 81 15.06 9.43 20.51
CA GLU A 81 15.21 10.22 21.73
C GLU A 81 16.30 11.30 21.61
N SER A 82 17.37 11.03 20.85
CA SER A 82 18.42 12.01 20.55
C SER A 82 17.87 13.18 19.74
N ASN A 83 17.05 12.91 18.72
CA ASN A 83 16.48 13.94 17.86
C ASN A 83 15.44 14.78 18.62
N LYS A 84 14.62 14.16 19.47
CA LYS A 84 13.69 14.87 20.36
C LYS A 84 14.42 15.81 21.34
N ARG A 85 15.52 15.35 21.95
CA ARG A 85 16.34 16.18 22.86
C ARG A 85 16.96 17.36 22.14
N SER A 86 17.58 17.13 20.99
CA SER A 86 18.17 18.19 20.17
C SER A 86 17.12 19.21 19.70
N TRP A 87 15.93 18.74 19.32
CA TRP A 87 14.82 19.61 18.98
C TRP A 87 14.34 20.44 20.18
N ALA A 88 14.17 19.82 21.36
CA ALA A 88 13.80 20.52 22.59
C ALA A 88 14.82 21.59 22.99
N GLU A 89 16.12 21.30 22.89
CA GLU A 89 17.18 22.29 23.12
C GLU A 89 17.15 23.44 22.11
N SER A 90 16.86 23.14 20.85
CA SER A 90 16.75 24.16 19.80
C SER A 90 15.55 25.08 20.06
N GLN A 91 14.41 24.52 20.49
CA GLN A 91 13.24 25.28 20.89
C GLN A 91 13.50 26.15 22.12
N ARG A 92 14.23 25.64 23.13
CA ARG A 92 14.64 26.44 24.30
C ARG A 92 15.48 27.65 23.89
N LYS A 93 16.47 27.45 23.01
CA LYS A 93 17.32 28.55 22.48
C LYS A 93 16.54 29.56 21.66
N ILE A 94 15.52 29.12 20.91
CA ILE A 94 14.64 30.02 20.16
C ILE A 94 13.80 30.85 21.13
N ALA A 95 13.16 30.22 22.12
CA ALA A 95 12.39 30.91 23.14
C ALA A 95 13.25 31.92 23.93
N GLU A 96 14.46 31.54 24.35
CA GLU A 96 15.39 32.45 25.03
C GLU A 96 15.71 33.67 24.14
N LYS A 97 15.99 33.48 22.84
CA LYS A 97 16.23 34.60 21.92
C LYS A 97 15.01 35.49 21.74
N GLU A 98 13.82 34.92 21.61
CA GLU A 98 12.57 35.70 21.49
C GLU A 98 12.22 36.47 22.78
N HIS A 99 12.61 35.96 23.95
CA HIS A 99 12.44 36.65 25.23
C HIS A 99 13.48 37.78 25.47
N HIS A 100 14.56 37.83 24.69
CA HIS A 100 15.60 38.86 24.77
C HIS A 100 15.43 39.99 23.73
N HIS A 101 14.30 40.04 23.02
CA HIS A 101 13.88 41.12 22.12
C HIS A 101 12.78 41.99 22.72
#